data_AF-A0AAW6P6R1-F1
#
_entry.id   AF-A0AAW6P6R1-F1
#
_cell.length_a   1.000
_cell.length_b   1.000
_cell.length_c   1.000
_cell.angle_alpha   90.00
_cell.angle_beta   90.00
_cell.angle_gamma   90.00
#
_symmetry.space_group_name_H-M   'P 1'
#
loop_
_entity.id
_entity.type
_entity.pdbx_description
1 polymer ?
#
loop_
_entity_poly.entity_id
_entity_poly.type
_entity_poly.pdbx_seq_one_letter_code
_entity_poly.pdbx_strand_id
1 'polypeptide(L)'
;MEKTLRYALEIVSDGIWDWDIRSNDVKRSPGWYRMLGYPIDGLPENVATWHSVIHPDDFPRVMRSFQAYLDGRQAAYAEEYRCLCANGEYLWIRDHGRFVEFDGEGRATRMIGAHHNIHERKLIELELKRRNEELHELNRNLEQLVEQRTEALRQANLALAEQAAVAVRLSETDPLTQIYNRRRFESSLQQEWQRLQRHDQPVSLLMFDLDHFKRINDLFGHPVGDRVLVAVTQAVRRTLREEDCFARWGGEEFIVLLPNTPLASASRLAERLRLHIREACAELEQPLTASFALAGMRRAEPLENLLRRLDDALYRAKRLRDAIEVC
;
A
#
# COMPACT_ATOMS: atom_id res chain seq x y z
N MET A 1 58.08 -40.77 -19.83
CA MET A 1 56.71 -40.55 -19.33
C MET A 1 56.70 -39.78 -18.01
N GLU A 2 57.57 -40.11 -17.06
CA GLU A 2 57.69 -39.44 -15.75
C GLU A 2 58.02 -37.93 -15.81
N LYS A 3 58.96 -37.53 -16.68
CA LYS A 3 59.28 -36.10 -16.89
C LYS A 3 58.12 -35.30 -17.49
N THR A 4 57.35 -35.91 -18.39
CA THR A 4 56.24 -35.25 -19.09
C THR A 4 55.07 -34.92 -18.15
N LEU A 5 54.74 -35.83 -17.22
CA LEU A 5 53.69 -35.60 -16.22
C LEU A 5 54.07 -34.48 -15.24
N ARG A 6 55.35 -34.43 -14.82
CA ARG A 6 55.88 -33.36 -13.96
C ARG A 6 55.79 -32.00 -14.66
N TYR A 7 56.24 -31.89 -15.92
CA TYR A 7 56.15 -30.63 -16.67
C TYR A 7 54.71 -30.20 -16.94
N ALA A 8 53.79 -31.12 -17.21
CA ALA A 8 52.38 -30.80 -17.40
C ALA A 8 51.74 -30.23 -16.11
N LEU A 9 52.11 -30.76 -14.95
CA LEU A 9 51.66 -30.23 -13.66
C LEU A 9 52.28 -28.86 -13.34
N GLU A 10 53.55 -28.64 -13.70
CA GLU A 10 54.26 -27.36 -13.49
C GLU A 10 53.67 -26.21 -14.33
N ILE A 11 53.13 -26.52 -15.51
CA ILE A 11 52.50 -25.51 -16.39
C ILE A 11 51.14 -25.06 -15.83
N VAL A 12 50.42 -25.97 -15.15
CA VAL A 12 49.00 -25.76 -14.79
C VAL A 12 48.81 -25.44 -13.31
N SER A 13 49.86 -25.50 -12.49
CA SER A 13 49.74 -25.41 -11.02
C SER A 13 50.76 -24.45 -10.40
N ASP A 14 50.39 -23.86 -9.27
CA ASP A 14 51.22 -22.89 -8.55
C ASP A 14 52.28 -23.58 -7.68
N GLY A 15 51.96 -24.77 -7.15
CA GLY A 15 52.88 -25.61 -6.38
C GLY A 15 52.65 -27.09 -6.67
N ILE A 16 53.69 -27.92 -6.49
CA ILE A 16 53.63 -29.37 -6.66
C ILE A 16 54.30 -30.01 -5.46
N TRP A 17 53.78 -31.16 -5.05
CA TRP A 17 54.39 -32.01 -4.05
C TRP A 17 54.45 -33.47 -4.54
N ASP A 18 55.50 -34.17 -4.16
CA ASP A 18 55.80 -35.55 -4.52
C ASP A 18 56.18 -36.29 -3.23
N TRP A 19 55.26 -37.10 -2.72
CA TRP A 19 55.38 -37.83 -1.47
C TRP A 19 55.75 -39.29 -1.73
N ASP A 20 56.92 -39.68 -1.26
CA ASP A 20 57.30 -41.08 -1.12
C ASP A 20 56.78 -41.60 0.22
N ILE A 21 55.78 -42.48 0.14
CA ILE A 21 55.06 -43.00 1.31
C ILE A 21 55.98 -43.92 2.13
N ARG A 22 56.96 -44.57 1.51
CA ARG A 22 57.86 -45.51 2.19
C ARG A 22 58.91 -44.81 3.04
N SER A 23 59.51 -43.75 2.48
CA SER A 23 60.54 -42.96 3.16
C SER A 23 59.97 -41.79 3.97
N ASN A 24 58.68 -41.47 3.77
CA ASN A 24 57.98 -40.32 4.34
C ASN A 24 58.59 -38.96 3.91
N ASP A 25 59.31 -38.96 2.77
CA ASP A 25 59.94 -37.80 2.16
C ASP A 25 58.96 -37.09 1.23
N VAL A 26 58.84 -35.76 1.35
CA VAL A 26 57.93 -34.93 0.56
C VAL A 26 58.72 -33.84 -0.16
N LYS A 27 58.96 -34.06 -1.44
CA LYS A 27 59.61 -33.07 -2.30
C LYS A 27 58.60 -32.05 -2.78
N ARG A 28 58.99 -30.77 -2.80
CA ARG A 28 58.12 -29.66 -3.19
C ARG A 28 58.75 -28.85 -4.30
N SER A 29 57.94 -28.39 -5.26
CA SER A 29 58.46 -27.55 -6.34
C SER A 29 58.83 -26.15 -5.84
N PRO A 30 59.75 -25.44 -6.53
CA PRO A 30 60.02 -24.03 -6.24
C PRO A 30 58.76 -23.14 -6.26
N GLY A 31 57.76 -23.50 -7.07
CA GLY A 31 56.47 -22.82 -7.11
C GLY A 31 55.74 -22.85 -5.78
N TRP A 32 55.77 -24.00 -5.09
CA TRP A 32 55.13 -24.17 -3.78
C TRP A 32 55.71 -23.20 -2.73
N TYR A 33 57.04 -23.13 -2.65
CA TYR A 33 57.74 -22.21 -1.73
C TYR A 33 57.41 -20.75 -2.06
N ARG A 34 57.44 -20.38 -3.34
CA ARG A 34 57.10 -19.02 -3.80
C ARG A 34 55.66 -18.64 -3.50
N MET A 35 54.70 -19.55 -3.71
CA MET A 35 53.28 -19.31 -3.44
C MET A 35 53.03 -18.98 -1.96
N LEU A 36 53.74 -19.65 -1.04
CA LEU A 36 53.63 -19.42 0.41
C LEU A 36 54.64 -18.40 0.97
N GLY A 37 55.54 -17.88 0.12
CA GLY A 37 56.56 -16.90 0.49
C GLY A 37 57.74 -17.44 1.30
N TYR A 38 57.93 -18.76 1.40
CA TYR A 38 59.08 -19.35 2.07
C TYR A 38 60.33 -19.35 1.16
N PRO A 39 61.55 -19.31 1.73
CA PRO A 39 62.76 -19.61 0.97
C PRO A 39 62.67 -21.01 0.34
N ILE A 40 63.14 -21.14 -0.90
CA ILE A 40 63.25 -22.45 -1.56
C ILE A 40 64.13 -23.35 -0.70
N ASP A 41 63.65 -24.57 -0.45
CA ASP A 41 64.28 -25.58 0.42
C ASP A 41 64.48 -25.10 1.88
N GLY A 42 63.76 -24.05 2.30
CA GLY A 42 63.84 -23.45 3.63
C GLY A 42 63.03 -24.19 4.71
N LEU A 43 62.28 -25.22 4.33
CA LEU A 43 61.48 -26.04 5.24
C LEU A 43 61.82 -27.53 5.06
N PRO A 44 61.69 -28.36 6.11
CA PRO A 44 61.95 -29.79 6.00
C PRO A 44 61.06 -30.49 4.94
N GLU A 45 61.65 -31.35 4.12
CA GLU A 45 60.97 -32.13 3.08
C GLU A 45 60.23 -33.35 3.65
N ASN A 46 59.30 -33.13 4.57
CA ASN A 46 58.51 -34.20 5.16
C ASN A 46 57.03 -33.82 5.32
N VAL A 47 56.22 -34.80 5.69
CA VAL A 47 54.78 -34.65 5.94
C VAL A 47 54.49 -33.73 7.14
N ALA A 48 55.38 -33.70 8.15
CA ALA A 48 55.18 -32.84 9.31
C ALA A 48 55.20 -31.34 8.96
N THR A 49 55.98 -30.94 7.95
CA THR A 49 55.94 -29.58 7.38
C THR A 49 54.59 -29.25 6.76
N TRP A 50 53.94 -30.21 6.10
CA TRP A 50 52.59 -29.99 5.58
C TRP A 50 51.59 -29.79 6.74
N HIS A 51 51.69 -30.62 7.79
CA HIS A 51 50.87 -30.47 8.98
C HIS A 51 51.03 -29.11 9.66
N SER A 52 52.27 -28.59 9.74
CA SER A 52 52.55 -27.33 10.44
C SER A 52 52.06 -26.08 9.69
N VAL A 53 51.93 -26.16 8.37
CA VAL A 53 51.44 -25.03 7.56
C VAL A 53 49.92 -25.03 7.40
N ILE A 54 49.19 -26.11 7.72
CA ILE A 54 47.72 -26.09 7.64
C ILE A 54 47.13 -25.26 8.79
N HIS A 55 46.12 -24.43 8.49
CA HIS A 55 45.39 -23.70 9.52
C HIS A 55 44.76 -24.65 10.55
N PRO A 56 44.87 -24.35 11.87
CA PRO A 56 44.36 -25.23 12.94
C PRO A 56 42.90 -25.66 12.77
N ASP A 57 41.99 -24.74 12.41
CA ASP A 57 40.58 -25.07 12.16
C ASP A 57 40.34 -25.99 10.95
N ASP A 58 41.20 -25.92 9.94
CA ASP A 58 41.05 -26.73 8.73
C ASP A 58 41.68 -28.12 8.90
N PHE A 59 42.70 -28.23 9.76
CA PHE A 59 43.49 -29.44 9.96
C PHE A 59 42.65 -30.70 10.24
N PRO A 60 41.68 -30.73 11.20
CA PRO A 60 40.88 -31.92 11.44
C PRO A 60 40.08 -32.39 10.24
N ARG A 61 39.60 -31.45 9.41
CA ARG A 61 38.84 -31.75 8.19
C ARG A 61 39.75 -32.30 7.11
N VAL A 62 40.89 -31.64 6.88
CA VAL A 62 41.86 -32.05 5.85
C VAL A 62 42.42 -33.44 6.17
N MET A 63 42.83 -33.70 7.42
CA MET A 63 43.33 -35.01 7.83
C MET A 63 42.28 -36.11 7.66
N ARG A 64 41.00 -35.83 7.98
CA ARG A 64 39.91 -36.79 7.80
C ARG A 64 39.71 -37.14 6.32
N SER A 65 39.72 -36.13 5.45
CA SER A 65 39.58 -36.34 4.01
C SER A 65 40.76 -37.11 3.43
N PHE A 66 41.98 -36.73 3.82
CA PHE A 66 43.21 -37.42 3.42
C PHE A 66 43.24 -38.88 3.89
N GLN A 67 42.87 -39.16 5.14
CA GLN A 67 42.75 -40.54 5.64
C GLN A 67 41.68 -41.34 4.90
N ALA A 68 40.54 -40.73 4.57
CA ALA A 68 39.50 -41.39 3.78
C ALA A 68 40.01 -41.76 2.38
N TYR A 69 40.87 -40.93 1.78
CA TYR A 69 41.53 -41.24 0.51
C TYR A 69 42.54 -42.39 0.65
N LEU A 70 43.39 -42.37 1.69
CA LEU A 70 44.33 -43.47 1.99
C LEU A 70 43.63 -44.81 2.22
N ASP A 71 42.48 -44.78 2.90
CA ASP A 71 41.66 -45.96 3.18
C ASP A 71 40.86 -46.44 1.95
N GLY A 72 41.01 -45.78 0.79
CA GLY A 72 40.30 -46.10 -0.45
C GLY A 72 38.81 -45.76 -0.43
N ARG A 73 38.33 -44.98 0.54
CA ARG A 73 36.92 -44.56 0.65
C ARG A 73 36.58 -43.39 -0.26
N GLN A 74 37.58 -42.74 -0.86
CA GLN A 74 37.42 -41.70 -1.87
C GLN A 74 38.26 -42.01 -3.11
N ALA A 75 37.71 -41.72 -4.29
CA ALA A 75 38.37 -42.00 -5.56
C ALA A 75 39.49 -41.00 -5.91
N ALA A 76 39.44 -39.79 -5.37
CA ALA A 76 40.44 -38.75 -5.57
C ALA A 76 40.55 -37.88 -4.31
N TYR A 77 41.76 -37.41 -4.00
CA TYR A 77 41.98 -36.41 -2.96
C TYR A 77 41.92 -35.02 -3.59
N ALA A 78 40.96 -34.20 -3.14
CA ALA A 78 40.84 -32.80 -3.51
C ALA A 78 40.25 -32.02 -2.34
N GLU A 79 40.99 -31.05 -1.82
CA GLU A 79 40.59 -30.26 -0.65
C GLU A 79 40.94 -28.78 -0.81
N GLU A 80 40.11 -27.93 -0.22
CA GLU A 80 40.38 -26.49 -0.10
C GLU A 80 40.64 -26.13 1.36
N TYR A 81 41.78 -25.54 1.65
CA TYR A 81 42.18 -25.19 3.01
C TYR A 81 43.17 -24.04 3.04
N ARG A 82 43.36 -23.46 4.22
CA ARG A 82 44.28 -22.37 4.46
C ARG A 82 45.67 -22.88 4.79
N CYS A 83 46.68 -22.36 4.11
CA CYS A 83 48.09 -22.57 4.41
C CYS A 83 48.73 -21.31 4.97
N LEU A 84 49.53 -21.47 6.02
CA LEU A 84 50.32 -20.42 6.64
C LEU A 84 51.44 -20.01 5.69
N CYS A 85 51.54 -18.71 5.44
CA CYS A 85 52.60 -18.09 4.68
C CYS A 85 53.74 -17.65 5.60
N ALA A 86 54.92 -17.39 5.01
CA ALA A 86 56.10 -16.94 5.76
C ALA A 86 55.88 -15.60 6.50
N ASN A 87 54.95 -14.77 6.04
CA ASN A 87 54.56 -13.51 6.67
C ASN A 87 53.60 -13.67 7.86
N GLY A 88 53.14 -14.90 8.15
CA GLY A 88 52.21 -15.20 9.24
C GLY A 88 50.72 -15.14 8.84
N GLU A 89 50.39 -14.78 7.60
CA GLU A 89 49.02 -14.79 7.09
C GLU A 89 48.65 -16.15 6.49
N TYR A 90 47.36 -16.33 6.18
CA TYR A 90 46.86 -17.57 5.60
C TYR A 90 46.39 -17.39 4.15
N LEU A 91 46.91 -18.23 3.27
CA LEU A 91 46.51 -18.31 1.86
C LEU A 91 45.55 -19.47 1.65
N TRP A 92 44.46 -19.26 0.93
CA TRP A 92 43.58 -20.35 0.55
C TRP A 92 44.16 -21.07 -0.67
N ILE A 93 44.33 -22.37 -0.54
CA ILE A 93 44.80 -23.22 -1.61
C ILE A 93 43.80 -24.33 -1.88
N ARG A 94 43.77 -24.78 -3.13
CA ARG A 94 43.15 -26.04 -3.53
C ARG A 94 44.25 -27.05 -3.75
N ASP A 95 44.25 -28.09 -2.96
CA ASP A 95 45.14 -29.23 -3.05
C ASP A 95 44.42 -30.37 -3.74
N HIS A 96 45.09 -31.02 -4.70
CA HIS A 96 44.59 -32.24 -5.29
C HIS A 96 45.75 -33.18 -5.59
N GLY A 97 45.56 -34.46 -5.31
CA GLY A 97 46.61 -35.44 -5.47
C GLY A 97 46.08 -36.82 -5.79
N ARG A 98 46.97 -37.66 -6.31
CA ARG A 98 46.67 -39.04 -6.64
C ARG A 98 47.84 -39.97 -6.40
N PHE A 99 47.56 -41.22 -6.04
CA PHE A 99 48.56 -42.28 -6.06
C PHE A 99 49.02 -42.54 -7.50
N VAL A 100 50.33 -42.64 -7.69
CA VAL A 100 50.96 -42.84 -9.00
C VAL A 100 51.75 -44.13 -9.08
N GLU A 101 52.14 -44.70 -7.94
CA GLU A 101 52.87 -45.96 -7.86
C GLU A 101 52.33 -46.83 -6.72
N PHE A 102 52.38 -48.14 -6.94
CA PHE A 102 51.93 -49.18 -6.03
C PHE A 102 52.98 -50.29 -5.97
N ASP A 103 53.05 -50.99 -4.84
CA ASP A 103 53.90 -52.17 -4.69
C ASP A 103 53.25 -53.45 -5.21
N GLY A 104 53.99 -54.57 -5.14
CA GLY A 104 53.53 -55.88 -5.59
C GLY A 104 52.34 -56.45 -4.80
N GLU A 105 51.98 -55.85 -3.66
CA GLU A 105 50.78 -56.19 -2.87
C GLU A 105 49.61 -55.21 -3.15
N GLY A 106 49.79 -54.26 -4.06
CA GLY A 106 48.79 -53.25 -4.41
C GLY A 106 48.68 -52.09 -3.43
N ARG A 107 49.64 -51.91 -2.51
CA ARG A 107 49.67 -50.76 -1.59
C ARG A 107 50.33 -49.57 -2.28
N ALA A 108 49.76 -48.38 -2.11
CA ALA A 108 50.32 -47.17 -2.69
C ALA A 108 51.71 -46.87 -2.09
N THR A 109 52.67 -46.53 -2.94
CA THR A 109 54.06 -46.23 -2.54
C THR A 109 54.45 -44.79 -2.82
N ARG A 110 53.75 -44.11 -3.74
CA ARG A 110 54.04 -42.73 -4.13
C ARG A 110 52.77 -41.98 -4.48
N MET A 111 52.67 -40.75 -4.00
CA MET A 111 51.57 -39.84 -4.27
C MET A 111 52.11 -38.51 -4.79
N ILE A 112 51.50 -37.99 -5.85
CA ILE A 112 51.84 -36.67 -6.40
C ILE A 112 50.58 -35.82 -6.39
N GLY A 113 50.74 -34.55 -6.04
CA GLY A 113 49.67 -33.59 -6.10
C GLY A 113 50.15 -32.18 -6.43
N ALA A 114 49.17 -31.30 -6.58
CA ALA A 114 49.37 -29.94 -6.98
C ALA A 114 48.47 -29.00 -6.18
N HIS A 115 49.04 -27.84 -5.88
CA HIS A 115 48.37 -26.73 -5.22
C HIS A 115 48.04 -25.64 -6.24
N HIS A 116 46.81 -25.15 -6.16
CA HIS A 116 46.37 -23.93 -6.83
C HIS A 116 46.08 -22.88 -5.77
N ASN A 117 46.60 -21.67 -5.94
CA ASN A 117 46.18 -20.54 -5.14
C ASN A 117 44.75 -20.15 -5.54
N ILE A 118 43.83 -20.21 -4.58
CA ILE A 118 42.42 -19.85 -4.77
C ILE A 118 41.99 -18.70 -3.87
N HIS A 119 42.95 -17.93 -3.34
CA HIS A 119 42.71 -16.92 -2.32
C HIS A 119 41.78 -15.80 -2.79
N GLU A 120 42.06 -15.18 -3.92
CA GLU A 120 41.20 -14.12 -4.49
C GLU A 120 39.77 -14.62 -4.74
N ARG A 121 39.64 -15.81 -5.33
CA ARG A 121 38.33 -16.44 -5.57
C ARG A 121 37.56 -16.65 -4.26
N LYS A 122 38.23 -17.13 -3.21
CA LYS A 122 37.60 -17.35 -1.89
C LYS A 122 37.19 -16.06 -1.20
N LEU A 123 38.01 -15.00 -1.30
CA LEU A 123 37.64 -13.69 -0.75
C LEU A 123 36.39 -13.13 -1.42
N ILE A 124 36.30 -13.21 -2.76
CA ILE A 124 35.12 -12.78 -3.51
C ILE A 124 33.89 -13.61 -3.13
N GLU A 125 34.02 -14.93 -3.00
CA GLU A 125 32.93 -15.83 -2.60
C GLU A 125 32.38 -15.45 -1.21
N LEU A 126 33.27 -15.20 -0.25
CA LEU A 126 32.89 -14.82 1.11
C LEU A 126 32.24 -13.43 1.17
N GLU A 127 32.76 -12.45 0.43
CA GLU A 127 32.19 -11.12 0.39
C GLU A 127 30.82 -11.11 -0.29
N LEU A 128 30.66 -11.84 -1.41
CA LEU A 128 29.37 -11.96 -2.09
C LEU A 128 28.33 -12.60 -1.17
N LYS A 129 28.71 -13.65 -0.43
CA LYS A 129 27.83 -14.28 0.55
C LYS A 129 27.38 -13.30 1.62
N ARG A 130 28.32 -12.54 2.20
CA ARG A 130 28.03 -11.50 3.19
C ARG A 130 27.09 -10.42 2.64
N ARG A 131 27.35 -9.92 1.43
CA ARG A 131 26.50 -8.90 0.78
C ARG A 131 25.10 -9.42 0.50
N ASN A 132 24.97 -10.68 0.10
CA ASN A 132 23.67 -11.28 -0.14
C ASN A 132 22.85 -11.42 1.15
N GLU A 133 23.51 -11.79 2.26
CA GLU A 133 22.88 -11.82 3.58
C GLU A 133 22.42 -10.42 4.03
N GLU A 134 23.27 -9.40 3.88
CA GLU A 134 22.93 -7.99 4.16
C GLU A 134 21.74 -7.50 3.31
N LEU A 135 21.72 -7.81 2.01
CA LEU A 135 20.62 -7.44 1.10
C LEU A 135 19.32 -8.14 1.45
N HIS A 136 19.36 -9.42 1.81
CA HIS A 136 18.18 -10.16 2.24
C HIS A 136 17.58 -9.58 3.52
N GLU A 137 18.42 -9.16 4.48
CA GLU A 137 17.95 -8.50 5.68
C GLU A 137 17.32 -7.13 5.39
N LEU A 138 17.97 -6.32 4.55
CA LEU A 138 17.45 -5.02 4.17
C LEU A 138 16.11 -5.12 3.42
N ASN A 139 15.98 -6.07 2.48
CA ASN A 139 14.74 -6.28 1.75
C ASN A 139 13.58 -6.67 2.69
N ARG A 140 13.81 -7.57 3.65
CA ARG A 140 12.77 -7.92 4.64
C ARG A 140 12.34 -6.70 5.46
N ASN A 141 13.29 -5.88 5.90
CA ASN A 141 12.98 -4.67 6.65
C ASN A 141 12.21 -3.64 5.82
N LEU A 142 12.57 -3.48 4.54
CA LEU A 142 11.85 -2.61 3.60
C LEU A 142 10.43 -3.10 3.35
N GLU A 143 10.24 -4.39 3.12
CA GLU A 143 8.91 -4.99 2.93
C GLU A 143 8.00 -4.73 4.14
N GLN A 144 8.50 -4.97 5.36
CA GLN A 144 7.76 -4.68 6.59
C GLN A 144 7.43 -3.20 6.74
N LEU A 145 8.38 -2.32 6.42
CA LEU A 145 8.15 -0.88 6.51
C LEU A 145 7.12 -0.40 5.48
N VAL A 146 7.17 -0.92 4.26
CA VAL A 146 6.20 -0.61 3.20
C VAL A 146 4.81 -1.06 3.61
N GLU A 147 4.66 -2.27 4.16
CA GLU A 147 3.39 -2.78 4.65
C GLU A 147 2.82 -1.89 5.77
N GLN A 148 3.63 -1.58 6.80
CA GLN A 148 3.23 -0.69 7.89
C GLN A 148 2.81 0.69 7.41
N ARG A 149 3.55 1.29 6.46
CA ARG A 149 3.23 2.61 5.89
C ARG A 149 1.97 2.58 5.04
N THR A 150 1.76 1.51 4.29
CA THR A 150 0.57 1.34 3.44
C THR A 150 -0.69 1.26 4.30
N GLU A 151 -0.65 0.49 5.39
CA GLU A 151 -1.79 0.39 6.30
C GLU A 151 -2.06 1.71 7.04
N ALA A 152 -1.01 2.38 7.54
CA ALA A 152 -1.17 3.70 8.17
C ALA A 152 -1.80 4.73 7.22
N LEU A 153 -1.40 4.73 5.94
CA LEU A 153 -1.97 5.61 4.93
C LEU A 153 -3.44 5.26 4.65
N ARG A 154 -3.78 3.97 4.58
CA ARG A 154 -5.16 3.52 4.38
C ARG A 154 -6.05 4.00 5.52
N GLN A 155 -5.62 3.87 6.77
CA GLN A 155 -6.36 4.34 7.93
C GLN A 155 -6.54 5.86 7.93
N ALA A 156 -5.47 6.61 7.62
CA ALA A 156 -5.55 8.07 7.52
C ALA A 156 -6.54 8.51 6.42
N ASN A 157 -6.54 7.83 5.27
CA ASN A 157 -7.46 8.13 4.17
C ASN A 157 -8.92 7.88 4.55
N LEU A 158 -9.22 6.79 5.27
CA LEU A 158 -10.57 6.52 5.76
C LEU A 158 -11.05 7.59 6.75
N ALA A 159 -10.21 7.92 7.73
CA ALA A 159 -10.52 8.96 8.71
C ALA A 159 -10.75 10.33 8.05
N LEU A 160 -9.94 10.68 7.05
CA LEU A 160 -10.10 11.93 6.30
C LEU A 160 -11.42 11.94 5.50
N ALA A 161 -11.80 10.82 4.89
CA ALA A 161 -13.07 10.71 4.16
C ALA A 161 -14.28 10.89 5.09
N GLU A 162 -14.26 10.30 6.29
CA GLU A 162 -15.30 10.50 7.29
C GLU A 162 -15.38 11.95 7.75
N GLN A 163 -14.24 12.59 8.05
CA GLN A 163 -14.19 14.01 8.42
C GLN A 163 -14.72 14.90 7.30
N ALA A 164 -14.37 14.63 6.05
CA ALA A 164 -14.89 15.36 4.90
C ALA A 164 -16.42 15.21 4.79
N ALA A 165 -16.95 13.99 4.96
CA ALA A 165 -18.39 13.75 4.93
C ALA A 165 -19.14 14.50 6.04
N VAL A 166 -18.56 14.55 7.25
CA VAL A 166 -19.12 15.31 8.38
C VAL A 166 -19.07 16.81 8.11
N ALA A 167 -17.95 17.33 7.63
CA ALA A 167 -17.79 18.75 7.31
C ALA A 167 -18.77 19.20 6.22
N VAL A 168 -18.98 18.38 5.18
CA VAL A 168 -19.99 18.62 4.15
C VAL A 168 -21.37 18.67 4.77
N ARG A 169 -21.76 17.68 5.59
CA ARG A 169 -23.07 17.66 6.25
C ARG A 169 -23.29 18.93 7.09
N LEU A 170 -22.32 19.31 7.93
CA LEU A 170 -22.41 20.51 8.76
C LEU A 170 -22.50 21.80 7.94
N SER A 171 -21.86 21.86 6.77
CA SER A 171 -21.90 23.03 5.90
C SER A 171 -23.12 23.09 4.98
N GLU A 172 -23.75 21.96 4.66
CA GLU A 172 -24.80 21.87 3.63
C GLU A 172 -26.20 21.54 4.18
N THR A 173 -26.33 21.17 5.46
CA THR A 173 -27.62 20.81 6.06
C THR A 173 -28.06 21.78 7.16
N ASP A 174 -29.37 21.87 7.36
CA ASP A 174 -29.98 22.54 8.51
C ASP A 174 -29.86 21.65 9.75
N PRO A 175 -29.34 22.16 10.89
CA PRO A 175 -29.07 21.35 12.07
C PRO A 175 -30.34 20.81 12.75
N LEU A 176 -31.48 21.50 12.61
CA LEU A 176 -32.74 21.07 13.21
C LEU A 176 -33.43 20.02 12.34
N THR A 177 -33.63 20.32 11.06
CA THR A 177 -34.47 19.49 10.18
C THR A 177 -33.69 18.44 9.39
N GLN A 178 -32.35 18.51 9.36
CA GLN A 178 -31.46 17.57 8.66
C GLN A 178 -31.73 17.45 7.14
N ILE A 179 -32.39 18.45 6.55
CA ILE A 179 -32.46 18.67 5.09
C ILE A 179 -31.43 19.70 4.67
N TYR A 180 -31.33 20.00 3.38
CA TYR A 180 -30.36 20.97 2.90
C TYR A 180 -30.63 22.37 3.50
N ASN A 181 -29.56 23.13 3.68
CA ASN A 181 -29.67 24.53 4.04
C ASN A 181 -29.76 25.40 2.77
N ARG A 182 -30.07 26.68 2.98
CA ARG A 182 -30.15 27.68 1.92
C ARG A 182 -28.91 27.71 1.01
N ARG A 183 -27.70 27.63 1.57
CA ARG A 183 -26.45 27.69 0.80
C ARG A 183 -26.33 26.52 -0.19
N ARG A 184 -26.65 25.30 0.26
CA ARG A 184 -26.65 24.12 -0.60
C ARG A 184 -27.71 24.24 -1.69
N PHE A 185 -28.90 24.72 -1.34
CA PHE A 185 -29.97 24.96 -2.32
C PHE A 185 -29.55 25.94 -3.42
N GLU A 186 -29.01 27.10 -3.06
CA GLU A 186 -28.55 28.11 -4.01
C GLU A 186 -27.50 27.53 -4.98
N SER A 187 -26.60 26.69 -4.48
CA SER A 187 -25.61 25.99 -5.29
C SER A 187 -26.25 25.00 -6.29
N SER A 188 -27.24 24.22 -5.84
CA SER A 188 -27.99 23.30 -6.70
C SER A 188 -28.84 24.05 -7.74
N LEU A 189 -29.47 25.16 -7.35
CA LEU A 189 -30.26 26.01 -8.25
C LEU A 189 -29.39 26.59 -9.37
N GLN A 190 -28.18 27.05 -9.05
CA GLN A 190 -27.25 27.56 -10.05
C GLN A 190 -26.81 26.48 -11.05
N GLN A 191 -26.60 25.25 -10.58
CA GLN A 191 -26.25 24.12 -11.45
C GLN A 191 -27.40 23.76 -12.40
N GLU A 192 -28.63 23.65 -11.91
CA GLU A 192 -29.80 23.35 -12.74
C GLU A 192 -30.12 24.48 -13.72
N TRP A 193 -29.91 25.74 -13.32
CA TRP A 193 -30.02 26.88 -14.24
C TRP A 193 -29.04 26.77 -15.42
N GLN A 194 -27.77 26.43 -15.15
CA GLN A 194 -26.77 26.21 -16.20
C GLN A 194 -27.09 24.99 -17.06
N ARG A 195 -27.71 23.95 -16.50
CA ARG A 195 -28.17 22.79 -17.26
C ARG A 195 -29.32 23.17 -18.19
N LEU A 196 -30.32 23.92 -17.72
CA LEU A 196 -31.43 24.42 -18.53
C LEU A 196 -30.96 25.28 -19.71
N GLN A 197 -29.90 26.08 -19.55
CA GLN A 197 -29.37 26.86 -20.68
C GLN A 197 -28.79 25.98 -21.80
N ARG A 198 -28.26 24.80 -21.44
CA ARG A 198 -27.61 23.83 -22.36
C ARG A 198 -28.57 22.77 -22.89
N HIS A 199 -29.47 22.31 -22.04
CA HIS A 199 -30.41 21.22 -22.29
C HIS A 199 -31.81 21.74 -22.01
N ASP A 200 -32.74 21.54 -22.95
CA ASP A 200 -34.12 22.02 -22.83
C ASP A 200 -34.97 21.10 -21.94
N GLN A 201 -34.49 20.86 -20.72
CA GLN A 201 -35.14 20.03 -19.72
C GLN A 201 -35.87 20.92 -18.72
N PRO A 202 -37.17 20.67 -18.46
CA PRO A 202 -37.96 21.52 -17.58
C PRO A 202 -37.49 21.39 -16.14
N VAL A 203 -37.34 22.52 -15.44
CA VAL A 203 -37.04 22.56 -14.01
C VAL A 203 -38.08 23.45 -13.34
N SER A 204 -38.62 23.01 -12.21
CA SER A 204 -39.59 23.80 -11.43
C SER A 204 -39.09 24.02 -10.01
N LEU A 205 -39.46 25.15 -9.43
CA LEU A 205 -39.25 25.47 -8.02
C LEU A 205 -40.61 25.46 -7.32
N LEU A 206 -40.58 25.00 -6.08
CA LEU A 206 -41.71 25.03 -5.16
C LEU A 206 -41.21 25.63 -3.86
N MET A 207 -41.88 26.65 -3.35
CA MET A 207 -41.59 27.25 -2.04
C MET A 207 -42.84 27.20 -1.19
N PHE A 208 -42.72 26.94 0.11
CA PHE A 208 -43.86 26.90 1.01
C PHE A 208 -43.52 27.37 2.42
N ASP A 209 -44.56 27.79 3.13
CA ASP A 209 -44.50 28.31 4.49
C ASP A 209 -45.63 27.68 5.31
N LEU A 210 -45.33 27.38 6.57
CA LEU A 210 -46.29 26.80 7.49
C LEU A 210 -47.21 27.88 8.06
N ASP A 211 -48.51 27.76 7.75
CA ASP A 211 -49.49 28.74 8.19
C ASP A 211 -49.64 28.72 9.72
N HIS A 212 -49.69 29.90 10.32
CA HIS A 212 -49.86 30.10 11.76
C HIS A 212 -48.78 29.43 12.64
N PHE A 213 -47.60 29.08 12.11
CA PHE A 213 -46.55 28.42 12.90
C PHE A 213 -46.10 29.25 14.11
N LYS A 214 -46.03 30.58 13.98
CA LYS A 214 -45.79 31.46 15.13
C LYS A 214 -46.77 31.23 16.30
N ARG A 215 -48.06 31.00 16.01
CA ARG A 215 -49.08 30.71 17.03
C ARG A 215 -48.81 29.38 17.75
N ILE A 216 -48.27 28.38 17.05
CA ILE A 216 -47.85 27.11 17.66
C ILE A 216 -46.71 27.35 18.65
N ASN A 217 -45.71 28.14 18.26
CA ASN A 217 -44.62 28.52 19.16
C ASN A 217 -45.12 29.31 20.37
N ASP A 218 -46.02 30.27 20.16
CA ASP A 218 -46.55 31.12 21.22
C ASP A 218 -47.42 30.33 22.22
N LEU A 219 -48.13 29.29 21.76
CA LEU A 219 -49.02 28.47 22.61
C LEU A 219 -48.30 27.32 23.30
N PHE A 220 -47.39 26.63 22.60
CA PHE A 220 -46.81 25.37 23.05
C PHE A 220 -45.29 25.45 23.29
N GLY A 221 -44.66 26.57 22.95
CA GLY A 221 -43.23 26.79 23.09
C GLY A 221 -42.41 26.26 21.90
N HIS A 222 -41.19 26.79 21.78
CA HIS A 222 -40.25 26.44 20.70
C HIS A 222 -39.96 24.94 20.55
N PRO A 223 -39.80 24.13 21.63
CA PRO A 223 -39.56 22.69 21.47
C PRO A 223 -40.69 21.95 20.73
N VAL A 224 -41.93 22.45 20.81
CA VAL A 224 -43.06 21.88 20.07
C VAL A 224 -43.01 22.32 18.61
N GLY A 225 -42.72 23.59 18.34
CA GLY A 225 -42.48 24.08 16.97
C GLY A 225 -41.36 23.32 16.27
N ASP A 226 -40.25 23.04 16.96
CA ASP A 226 -39.13 22.26 16.44
C ASP A 226 -39.57 20.85 16.03
N ARG A 227 -40.37 20.17 16.87
CA ARG A 227 -40.96 18.87 16.53
C ARG A 227 -41.88 18.94 15.32
N VAL A 228 -42.67 20.02 15.20
CA VAL A 228 -43.53 20.25 14.02
C VAL A 228 -42.70 20.42 12.75
N LEU A 229 -41.63 21.22 12.78
CA LEU A 229 -40.74 21.40 11.63
C LEU A 229 -40.11 20.08 11.20
N VAL A 230 -39.68 19.24 12.15
CA VAL A 230 -39.13 17.91 11.87
C VAL A 230 -40.20 16.99 11.26
N ALA A 231 -41.42 16.97 11.81
CA ALA A 231 -42.51 16.14 11.30
C ALA A 231 -42.92 16.52 9.87
N VAL A 232 -43.07 17.82 9.58
CA VAL A 232 -43.30 18.35 8.23
C VAL A 232 -42.19 17.93 7.28
N THR A 233 -40.93 18.10 7.70
CA THR A 233 -39.77 17.75 6.89
C THR A 233 -39.79 16.26 6.52
N GLN A 234 -40.13 15.38 7.46
CA GLN A 234 -40.24 13.94 7.19
C GLN A 234 -41.39 13.61 6.23
N ALA A 235 -42.56 14.24 6.40
CA ALA A 235 -43.71 14.05 5.51
C ALA A 235 -43.39 14.47 4.07
N VAL A 236 -42.75 15.63 3.91
CA VAL A 236 -42.32 16.13 2.59
C VAL A 236 -41.27 15.20 1.98
N ARG A 237 -40.23 14.83 2.74
CA ARG A 237 -39.12 14.00 2.25
C ARG A 237 -39.57 12.62 1.75
N ARG A 238 -40.61 12.02 2.34
CA ARG A 238 -41.19 10.74 1.87
C ARG A 238 -41.90 10.85 0.51
N THR A 239 -42.29 12.06 0.12
CA THR A 239 -43.04 12.33 -1.12
C THR A 239 -42.12 12.70 -2.28
N LEU A 240 -40.93 13.23 -1.96
CA LEU A 240 -39.91 13.67 -2.91
C LEU A 240 -39.02 12.52 -3.38
N ARG A 241 -38.42 12.70 -4.55
CA ARG A 241 -37.46 11.76 -5.14
C ARG A 241 -36.04 12.07 -4.66
N GLU A 242 -35.12 11.17 -4.93
CA GLU A 242 -33.70 11.36 -4.58
C GLU A 242 -33.07 12.54 -5.33
N GLU A 243 -33.51 12.79 -6.58
CA GLU A 243 -33.05 13.91 -7.38
C GLU A 243 -33.59 15.29 -6.96
N ASP A 244 -34.64 15.34 -6.13
CA ASP A 244 -35.24 16.61 -5.69
C ASP A 244 -34.39 17.26 -4.59
N CYS A 245 -34.08 18.56 -4.72
CA CYS A 245 -33.33 19.28 -3.70
C CYS A 245 -34.28 19.98 -2.74
N PHE A 246 -34.46 19.43 -1.55
CA PHE A 246 -35.31 19.97 -0.48
C PHE A 246 -34.47 20.68 0.58
N ALA A 247 -34.78 21.96 0.81
CA ALA A 247 -34.05 22.81 1.74
C ALA A 247 -34.95 23.64 2.65
N ARG A 248 -34.44 23.98 3.83
CA ARG A 248 -35.03 24.99 4.70
C ARG A 248 -34.48 26.36 4.30
N TRP A 249 -35.36 27.26 3.87
CA TRP A 249 -35.00 28.59 3.39
C TRP A 249 -34.76 29.56 4.56
N GLY A 250 -35.58 29.45 5.61
CA GLY A 250 -35.42 30.18 6.88
C GLY A 250 -36.67 30.07 7.76
N GLY A 251 -36.53 30.01 9.08
CA GLY A 251 -37.68 29.94 9.99
C GLY A 251 -38.61 28.76 9.69
N GLU A 252 -39.85 29.05 9.29
CA GLU A 252 -40.87 28.08 8.87
C GLU A 252 -41.03 27.95 7.33
N GLU A 253 -40.11 28.56 6.57
CA GLU A 253 -40.08 28.55 5.11
C GLU A 253 -39.16 27.46 4.55
N PHE A 254 -39.65 26.81 3.52
CA PHE A 254 -39.02 25.67 2.86
C PHE A 254 -39.07 25.82 1.36
N ILE A 255 -38.09 25.25 0.66
CA ILE A 255 -37.98 25.32 -0.79
C ILE A 255 -37.54 23.98 -1.37
N VAL A 256 -38.09 23.65 -2.54
CA VAL A 256 -37.82 22.42 -3.28
C VAL A 256 -37.48 22.76 -4.72
N LEU A 257 -36.36 22.24 -5.21
CA LEU A 257 -35.97 22.25 -6.61
C LEU A 257 -36.35 20.91 -7.20
N LEU A 258 -37.04 20.94 -8.33
CA LEU A 258 -37.58 19.78 -9.02
C LEU A 258 -36.96 19.70 -10.42
N PRO A 259 -35.78 19.06 -10.57
CA PRO A 259 -35.17 18.81 -11.87
C PRO A 259 -36.08 17.96 -12.76
N ASN A 260 -36.00 18.14 -14.08
CA ASN A 260 -36.77 17.37 -15.07
C ASN A 260 -38.29 17.33 -14.82
N THR A 261 -38.82 18.35 -14.16
CA THR A 261 -40.21 18.40 -13.74
C THR A 261 -40.89 19.63 -14.34
N PRO A 262 -41.81 19.44 -15.31
CA PRO A 262 -42.66 20.52 -15.82
C PRO A 262 -43.57 21.08 -14.74
N LEU A 263 -43.94 22.36 -14.90
CA LEU A 263 -44.76 23.10 -13.93
C LEU A 263 -46.06 22.37 -13.56
N ALA A 264 -46.76 21.77 -14.53
CA ALA A 264 -47.99 21.01 -14.28
C ALA A 264 -47.77 19.79 -13.36
N SER A 265 -46.63 19.11 -13.48
CA SER A 265 -46.27 17.99 -12.60
C SER A 265 -45.87 18.48 -11.22
N ALA A 266 -45.17 19.62 -11.15
CA ALA A 266 -44.82 20.27 -9.90
C ALA A 266 -46.09 20.71 -9.13
N SER A 267 -47.11 21.24 -9.80
CA SER A 267 -48.39 21.63 -9.17
C SER A 267 -49.11 20.42 -8.55
N ARG A 268 -49.11 19.27 -9.22
CA ARG A 268 -49.67 18.02 -8.63
C ARG A 268 -48.88 17.54 -7.42
N LEU A 269 -47.56 17.71 -7.43
CA LEU A 269 -46.72 17.40 -6.28
C LEU A 269 -47.01 18.36 -5.11
N ALA A 270 -47.15 19.66 -5.36
CA ALA A 270 -47.49 20.65 -4.35
C ALA A 270 -48.82 20.31 -3.66
N GLU A 271 -49.84 19.94 -4.43
CA GLU A 271 -51.14 19.55 -3.86
C GLU A 271 -51.02 18.29 -2.98
N ARG A 272 -50.26 17.29 -3.42
CA ARG A 272 -49.95 16.12 -2.58
C ARG A 272 -49.24 16.54 -1.30
N LEU A 273 -48.20 17.37 -1.39
CA LEU A 273 -47.45 17.83 -0.22
C LEU A 273 -48.35 18.60 0.76
N ARG A 274 -49.21 19.48 0.26
CA ARG A 274 -50.17 20.25 1.06
C ARG A 274 -51.08 19.34 1.88
N LEU A 275 -51.61 18.28 1.27
CA LEU A 275 -52.44 17.28 1.96
C LEU A 275 -51.65 16.48 3.00
N HIS A 276 -50.44 15.99 2.66
CA HIS A 276 -49.61 15.24 3.61
C HIS A 276 -49.16 16.08 4.80
N ILE A 277 -48.85 17.37 4.60
CA ILE A 277 -48.49 18.29 5.70
C ILE A 277 -49.66 18.45 6.68
N ARG A 278 -50.89 18.52 6.16
CA ARG A 278 -52.09 18.58 6.99
C ARG A 278 -52.26 17.36 7.87
N GLU A 279 -51.95 16.18 7.34
CA GLU A 279 -52.04 14.91 8.06
C GLU A 279 -50.86 14.71 9.03
N ALA A 280 -49.69 15.25 8.73
CA ALA A 280 -48.45 15.03 9.49
C ALA A 280 -48.51 15.53 10.95
N CYS A 281 -49.45 16.41 11.27
CA CYS A 281 -49.63 16.99 12.59
C CYS A 281 -51.08 16.94 13.08
N ALA A 282 -51.78 15.85 12.77
CA ALA A 282 -53.19 15.64 13.16
C ALA A 282 -53.41 15.60 14.70
N GLU A 283 -52.36 15.39 15.49
CA GLU A 283 -52.41 15.38 16.97
C GLU A 283 -52.43 16.81 17.57
N LEU A 284 -52.18 17.85 16.78
CA LEU A 284 -52.32 19.23 17.24
C LEU A 284 -53.81 19.60 17.35
N GLU A 285 -54.16 20.39 18.37
CA GLU A 285 -55.53 20.90 18.55
C GLU A 285 -56.04 21.73 17.36
N GLN A 286 -55.14 22.19 16.47
CA GLN A 286 -55.47 22.89 15.23
C GLN A 286 -54.73 22.26 14.06
N PRO A 287 -55.40 22.06 12.91
CA PRO A 287 -54.78 21.49 11.72
C PRO A 287 -53.69 22.43 11.19
N LEU A 288 -52.47 21.91 11.06
CA LEU A 288 -51.38 22.61 10.41
C LEU A 288 -51.64 22.67 8.90
N THR A 289 -51.64 23.87 8.32
CA THR A 289 -51.71 24.04 6.87
C THR A 289 -50.45 24.70 6.35
N ALA A 290 -50.26 24.66 5.04
CA ALA A 290 -49.12 25.31 4.41
C ALA A 290 -49.58 26.00 3.12
N SER A 291 -48.97 27.16 2.87
CA SER A 291 -49.20 27.98 1.69
C SER A 291 -48.03 27.79 0.72
N PHE A 292 -48.30 27.51 -0.56
CA PHE A 292 -47.30 27.11 -1.55
C PHE A 292 -47.23 28.10 -2.72
N ALA A 293 -46.04 28.24 -3.28
CA ALA A 293 -45.74 28.96 -4.50
C ALA A 293 -45.00 28.03 -5.47
N LEU A 294 -45.33 28.09 -6.76
CA LEU A 294 -44.62 27.36 -7.81
C LEU A 294 -44.18 28.24 -8.95
N ALA A 295 -42.98 27.96 -9.45
CA ALA A 295 -42.36 28.67 -10.56
C ALA A 295 -41.65 27.68 -11.49
N GLY A 296 -42.01 27.64 -12.77
CA GLY A 296 -41.23 26.91 -13.77
C GLY A 296 -40.06 27.76 -14.24
N MET A 297 -38.82 27.26 -14.20
CA MET A 297 -37.64 28.02 -14.66
C MET A 297 -37.74 28.34 -16.14
N ARG A 298 -37.39 29.57 -16.53
CA ARG A 298 -37.41 30.02 -17.92
C ARG A 298 -35.99 30.18 -18.46
N ARG A 299 -35.80 29.86 -19.75
CA ARG A 299 -34.52 30.04 -20.42
C ARG A 299 -34.15 31.53 -20.45
N ALA A 300 -32.87 31.84 -20.26
CA ALA A 300 -32.35 33.21 -20.13
C ALA A 300 -33.01 34.11 -19.04
N GLU A 301 -33.81 33.55 -18.12
CA GLU A 301 -34.32 34.28 -16.96
C GLU A 301 -33.23 34.30 -15.86
N PRO A 302 -32.81 35.47 -15.36
CA PRO A 302 -31.90 35.56 -14.20
C PRO A 302 -32.52 34.92 -12.96
N LEU A 303 -31.71 34.24 -12.15
CA LEU A 303 -32.16 33.54 -10.94
C LEU A 303 -32.85 34.47 -9.93
N GLU A 304 -32.41 35.72 -9.84
CA GLU A 304 -32.99 36.73 -8.96
C GLU A 304 -34.44 37.06 -9.35
N ASN A 305 -34.77 37.02 -10.64
CA ASN A 305 -36.13 37.26 -11.12
C ASN A 305 -37.04 36.07 -10.84
N LEU A 306 -36.53 34.85 -11.00
CA LEU A 306 -37.21 33.61 -10.64
C LEU A 306 -37.56 33.57 -9.15
N LEU A 307 -36.59 33.87 -8.27
CA LEU A 307 -36.82 33.92 -6.83
C LEU A 307 -37.82 35.02 -6.46
N ARG A 308 -37.71 36.21 -7.06
CA ARG A 308 -38.65 37.32 -6.78
C ARG A 308 -40.10 36.95 -7.08
N ARG A 309 -40.38 36.36 -8.25
CA ARG A 309 -41.77 35.96 -8.58
C ARG A 309 -42.26 34.78 -7.73
N LEU A 310 -41.36 33.92 -7.26
CA LEU A 310 -41.69 32.83 -6.35
C LEU A 310 -42.06 33.38 -4.96
N ASP A 311 -41.30 34.35 -4.45
CA ASP A 311 -41.58 35.07 -3.21
C ASP A 311 -42.92 35.83 -3.30
N ASP A 312 -43.15 36.57 -4.38
CA ASP A 312 -44.41 37.31 -4.61
C ASP A 312 -45.62 36.37 -4.66
N ALA A 313 -45.45 35.18 -5.26
CA ALA A 313 -46.48 34.15 -5.29
C ALA A 313 -46.72 33.55 -3.90
N LEU A 314 -45.66 33.31 -3.12
CA LEU A 314 -45.81 32.80 -1.76
C LEU A 314 -46.52 33.81 -0.87
N TYR A 315 -46.21 35.10 -1.02
CA TYR A 315 -46.91 36.17 -0.30
C TYR A 315 -48.42 36.17 -0.59
N ARG A 316 -48.83 35.96 -1.85
CA ARG A 316 -50.26 35.81 -2.21
C ARG A 316 -50.88 34.56 -1.59
N ALA A 317 -50.18 33.42 -1.65
CA ALA A 317 -50.66 32.16 -1.07
C ALA A 317 -50.85 32.29 0.46
N LYS A 318 -49.89 32.92 1.16
CA LYS A 318 -49.96 33.23 2.61
C LYS A 318 -51.19 34.07 2.98
N ARG A 319 -51.73 34.89 2.07
CA ARG A 319 -52.95 35.67 2.34
C ARG A 319 -54.23 34.82 2.23
N LEU A 320 -54.23 33.86 1.30
CA LEU A 320 -55.36 32.94 1.11
C LEU A 320 -55.37 31.84 2.18
N ARG A 321 -54.17 31.45 2.66
CA ARG A 321 -53.91 30.31 3.54
C ARG A 321 -54.28 28.99 2.89
N ASP A 322 -53.50 27.94 3.19
CA ASP A 322 -53.79 26.60 2.71
C ASP A 322 -53.96 26.52 1.17
N ALA A 323 -53.23 27.36 0.46
CA ALA A 323 -53.42 27.64 -0.97
C ALA A 323 -52.14 27.42 -1.78
N ILE A 324 -52.30 27.28 -3.09
CA ILE A 324 -51.21 27.13 -4.04
C ILE A 324 -51.29 28.24 -5.09
N GLU A 325 -50.23 29.02 -5.22
CA GLU A 325 -50.07 30.06 -6.24
C GLU A 325 -49.01 29.63 -7.27
N VAL A 326 -49.28 29.88 -8.56
CA VAL A 326 -48.37 29.54 -9.67
C VAL A 326 -47.98 30.81 -10.41
N CYS A 327 -46.70 30.98 -10.79
CA CYS A 327 -46.19 32.19 -11.44
C CYS A 327 -45.23 31.98 -12.63
#